data_AF-A0A2T4V6B0-F1
#
_entry.id   AF-A0A2T4V6B0-F1
#
_cell.length_a   1.000
_cell.length_b   1.000
_cell.length_c   1.000
_cell.angle_alpha   90.00
_cell.angle_beta   90.00
_cell.angle_gamma   90.00
#
_symmetry.space_group_name_H-M   'P 1'
#
loop_
_entity.id
_entity.type
_entity.pdbx_description
1 polymer ?
#
loop_
_entity_poly.entity_id
_entity_poly.type
_entity_poly.pdbx_seq_one_letter_code
_entity_poly.pdbx_strand_id
1 'polypeptide(L)'
;MVNEREEIRQRVREIVGSRPIRWTDHRTTKGDFPGRDWALEVFDVPDAEQRELSHSLWGLLTKLWDERHVALLVLFHTPENTDRYYAWVREEHAAEMAGAT
;
A
#
# COMPACT_ATOMS: atom_id res chain seq x y z
N MET A 1 -0.86 -9.13 19.43
CA MET A 1 -1.96 -8.42 18.76
C MET A 1 -1.46 -8.05 17.39
N VAL A 2 -2.05 -8.60 16.33
CA VAL A 2 -1.81 -8.09 14.98
C VAL A 2 -2.37 -6.67 14.96
N ASN A 3 -1.53 -5.69 14.65
CA ASN A 3 -1.90 -4.29 14.53
C ASN A 3 -2.99 -4.16 13.46
N GLU A 4 -4.04 -3.37 13.69
CA GLU A 4 -5.11 -3.10 12.71
C GLU A 4 -4.55 -2.70 11.33
N ARG A 5 -3.46 -1.93 11.33
CA ARG A 5 -2.73 -1.58 10.11
C ARG A 5 -2.13 -2.80 9.40
N GLU A 6 -1.68 -3.80 10.13
CA GLU A 6 -1.17 -5.01 9.52
C GLU A 6 -2.31 -5.86 8.92
N GLU A 7 -3.45 -5.97 9.61
CA GLU A 7 -4.64 -6.62 9.07
C GLU A 7 -5.09 -5.98 7.76
N ILE A 8 -5.19 -4.64 7.72
CA ILE A 8 -5.55 -3.89 6.52
C ILE A 8 -4.52 -4.10 5.42
N ARG A 9 -3.22 -4.05 5.74
CA ARG A 9 -2.14 -4.28 4.78
C ARG A 9 -2.24 -5.66 4.13
N GLN A 10 -2.55 -6.71 4.89
CA GLN A 10 -2.75 -8.06 4.35
C GLN A 10 -3.97 -8.14 3.43
N ARG A 11 -5.11 -7.52 3.80
CA ARG A 11 -6.30 -7.49 2.94
C ARG A 11 -6.05 -6.73 1.63
N VAL A 12 -5.25 -5.67 1.65
CA VAL A 12 -4.82 -4.99 0.42
C VAL A 12 -3.90 -5.90 -0.39
N ARG A 13 -2.96 -6.61 0.25
CA ARG A 13 -2.06 -7.58 -0.41
C ARG A 13 -2.81 -8.68 -1.15
N GLU A 14 -3.90 -9.19 -0.60
CA GLU A 14 -4.78 -10.16 -1.29
C GLU A 14 -5.35 -9.63 -2.61
N ILE A 15 -5.56 -8.31 -2.71
CA ILE A 15 -6.13 -7.65 -3.90
C ILE A 15 -5.04 -7.24 -4.89
N VAL A 16 -3.92 -6.69 -4.40
CA VAL A 16 -2.83 -6.16 -5.24
C VAL A 16 -1.71 -7.16 -5.50
N GLY A 17 -1.85 -8.40 -5.02
CA GLY A 17 -0.88 -9.49 -5.22
C GLY A 17 0.42 -9.31 -4.46
N SER A 18 1.50 -9.94 -4.98
CA SER A 18 2.84 -9.94 -4.37
C SER A 18 3.61 -8.63 -4.56
N ARG A 19 2.93 -7.51 -4.77
CA ARG A 19 3.58 -6.21 -4.96
C ARG A 19 4.12 -5.70 -3.62
N PRO A 20 5.18 -4.88 -3.61
CA PRO A 20 5.61 -4.24 -2.38
C PRO A 20 4.54 -3.28 -1.86
N ILE A 21 4.29 -3.31 -0.55
CA ILE A 21 3.31 -2.46 0.12
C ILE A 21 3.93 -1.87 1.38
N ARG A 22 3.84 -0.54 1.53
CA ARG A 22 4.34 0.17 2.72
C ARG A 22 3.30 1.18 3.18
N TRP A 23 3.22 1.33 4.50
CA TRP A 23 2.54 2.47 5.08
C TRP A 23 3.35 3.74 4.79
N THR A 24 2.66 4.84 4.47
CA THR A 24 3.33 6.11 4.23
C THR A 24 4.12 6.56 5.45
N ASP A 25 5.37 6.93 5.22
CA ASP A 25 6.30 7.38 6.26
C ASP A 25 7.19 8.52 5.75
N HIS A 26 8.20 8.88 6.54
CA HIS A 26 9.12 9.99 6.25
C HIS A 26 10.02 9.76 5.03
N ARG A 27 10.15 8.50 4.56
CA ARG A 27 10.95 8.15 3.38
C ARG A 27 10.16 8.34 2.10
N THR A 28 8.83 8.19 2.16
CA THR A 28 7.97 8.35 0.99
C THR A 28 7.28 9.72 0.91
N THR A 29 7.10 10.40 2.05
CA THR A 29 6.43 11.71 2.08
C THR A 29 7.20 12.72 2.94
N LYS A 30 7.45 13.91 2.37
CA LYS A 30 8.18 15.02 3.03
C LYS A 30 7.29 16.01 3.80
N GLY A 31 5.98 15.95 3.64
CA GLY A 31 5.02 16.83 4.32
C GLY A 31 3.98 16.05 5.14
N ASP A 32 3.33 16.73 6.06
CA ASP A 32 2.22 16.16 6.81
C ASP A 32 0.89 16.57 6.17
N PHE A 33 0.00 15.60 6.01
CA PHE A 33 -1.38 15.83 5.63
C PHE A 33 -2.30 15.07 6.59
N PRO A 34 -3.50 15.60 6.92
CA PRO A 34 -4.48 14.88 7.73
C PRO A 34 -4.81 13.52 7.12
N GLY A 35 -4.70 12.45 7.92
CA GLY A 35 -4.96 11.08 7.47
C GLY A 35 -3.76 10.35 6.87
N ARG A 36 -2.56 10.93 6.89
CA ARG A 36 -1.30 10.28 6.46
C ARG A 36 -1.08 8.90 7.08
N ASP A 37 -1.45 8.73 8.35
CA ASP A 37 -1.32 7.44 9.04
C ASP A 37 -2.17 6.32 8.41
N TRP A 38 -3.17 6.70 7.63
CA TRP A 38 -4.05 5.81 6.86
C TRP A 38 -3.79 5.91 5.36
N ALA A 39 -2.59 6.31 4.95
CA ALA A 39 -2.11 6.21 3.58
C ALA A 39 -1.20 4.99 3.39
N LEU A 40 -1.55 4.15 2.43
CA LEU A 40 -0.85 2.92 2.08
C LEU A 40 -0.36 3.01 0.64
N GLU A 41 0.91 2.72 0.43
CA GLU A 41 1.58 2.83 -0.87
C GLU A 41 1.82 1.44 -1.44
N VAL A 42 1.42 1.25 -2.68
CA VAL A 42 1.65 0.02 -3.46
C VAL A 42 2.57 0.37 -4.62
N PHE A 43 3.70 -0.31 -4.68
CA PHE A 43 4.77 -0.05 -5.63
C PHE A 43 4.72 -1.02 -6.79
N ASP A 44 5.46 -0.71 -7.86
CA ASP A 44 5.52 -1.50 -9.09
C ASP A 44 4.14 -1.78 -9.70
N VAL A 45 3.30 -0.74 -9.79
CA VAL A 45 1.96 -0.80 -10.41
C VAL A 45 1.99 -0.09 -11.77
N PRO A 46 2.02 -0.83 -12.90
CA PRO A 46 1.94 -0.23 -14.23
C PRO A 46 0.69 0.65 -14.37
N ASP A 47 0.81 1.79 -15.05
CA ASP A 47 -0.31 2.75 -15.24
C ASP A 47 -1.56 2.08 -15.82
N ALA A 48 -1.38 1.12 -16.73
CA ALA A 48 -2.49 0.38 -17.35
C ALA A 48 -3.33 -0.43 -16.34
N GLU A 49 -2.74 -0.84 -15.20
CA GLU A 49 -3.39 -1.68 -14.19
C GLU A 49 -4.02 -0.86 -13.05
N GLN A 50 -3.58 0.39 -12.84
CA GLN A 50 -3.99 1.20 -11.70
C GLN A 50 -5.51 1.40 -11.61
N ARG A 51 -6.18 1.58 -12.75
CA ARG A 51 -7.64 1.78 -12.78
C ARG A 51 -8.39 0.53 -12.31
N GLU A 52 -7.99 -0.64 -12.80
CA GLU A 52 -8.62 -1.91 -12.43
C GLU A 52 -8.38 -2.21 -10.95
N LEU A 53 -7.15 -2.03 -10.46
CA LEU A 53 -6.83 -2.22 -9.05
C LEU A 53 -7.60 -1.23 -8.15
N SER A 54 -7.76 0.03 -8.57
CA SER A 54 -8.58 1.01 -7.84
C SER A 54 -10.02 0.52 -7.69
N HIS A 55 -10.61 -0.02 -8.75
CA HIS A 55 -11.96 -0.58 -8.71
C HIS A 55 -12.04 -1.81 -7.79
N SER A 56 -11.07 -2.72 -7.86
CA SER A 56 -11.02 -3.90 -7.00
C SER A 56 -10.87 -3.55 -5.52
N LEU A 57 -10.13 -2.49 -5.19
CA LEU A 57 -9.98 -1.99 -3.82
C LEU A 57 -11.23 -1.30 -3.29
N TRP A 58 -12.09 -0.74 -4.15
CA TRP A 58 -13.25 0.05 -3.75
C TRP A 58 -14.15 -0.66 -2.72
N GLY A 59 -14.38 -1.95 -2.90
CA GLY A 59 -15.18 -2.74 -1.96
C GLY A 59 -14.56 -2.84 -0.57
N LEU A 60 -13.22 -2.97 -0.49
CA LEU A 60 -12.49 -2.95 0.78
C LEU A 60 -12.56 -1.55 1.42
N LEU A 61 -12.32 -0.49 0.65
CA LEU A 61 -12.33 0.89 1.16
C LEU A 61 -13.68 1.25 1.77
N THR A 62 -14.77 0.95 1.06
CA THR A 62 -16.14 1.18 1.54
C THR A 62 -16.38 0.43 2.86
N LYS A 63 -16.01 -0.85 2.91
CA LYS A 63 -16.19 -1.68 4.11
C LYS A 63 -15.40 -1.15 5.32
N LEU A 64 -14.16 -0.67 5.11
CA LEU A 64 -13.35 -0.08 6.19
C LEU A 64 -13.97 1.20 6.75
N TRP A 65 -14.54 2.03 5.87
CA TRP A 65 -15.26 3.21 6.30
C TRP A 65 -16.52 2.84 7.09
N ASP A 66 -17.37 1.96 6.57
CA ASP A 66 -18.65 1.61 7.20
C ASP A 66 -18.47 0.92 8.57
N GLU A 67 -17.49 0.02 8.68
CA GLU A 67 -17.28 -0.77 9.90
C GLU A 67 -16.45 -0.03 10.95
N ARG A 68 -15.46 0.75 10.53
CA ARG A 68 -14.40 1.28 11.40
C ARG A 68 -14.21 2.79 11.32
N HIS A 69 -14.95 3.47 10.43
CA HIS A 69 -14.75 4.90 10.11
C HIS A 69 -13.30 5.20 9.68
N VAL A 70 -12.63 4.23 9.05
CA VAL A 70 -11.26 4.37 8.54
C VAL A 70 -11.32 4.77 7.07
N ALA A 71 -10.86 5.99 6.78
CA ALA A 71 -10.67 6.47 5.41
C ALA A 71 -9.27 6.09 4.89
N LEU A 72 -9.14 4.87 4.36
CA LEU A 72 -7.88 4.39 3.79
C LEU A 72 -7.60 5.07 2.44
N LEU A 73 -6.45 5.71 2.30
CA LEU A 73 -5.92 6.19 1.02
C LEU A 73 -4.93 5.18 0.47
N VAL A 74 -5.10 4.75 -0.78
CA VAL A 74 -4.13 3.89 -1.47
C VAL A 74 -3.47 4.68 -2.59
N LEU A 75 -2.13 4.71 -2.59
CA LEU A 75 -1.32 5.41 -3.57
C LEU A 75 -0.54 4.39 -4.41
N PHE A 76 -0.59 4.55 -5.73
CA PHE A 76 0.14 3.71 -6.66
C PHE A 76 1.41 4.39 -7.16
N HIS A 77 2.49 3.63 -7.20
CA HIS A 77 3.75 4.04 -7.83
C HIS A 77 4.06 3.11 -8.99
N THR A 78 4.31 3.70 -10.15
CA THR A 78 4.75 2.94 -11.33
C THR A 78 6.11 2.30 -11.11
N PRO A 79 6.49 1.28 -11.90
CA PRO A 79 7.84 0.73 -11.87
C PRO A 79 8.93 1.80 -12.05
N GLU A 80 8.72 2.76 -12.97
CA GLU A 80 9.68 3.84 -13.23
C GLU A 80 9.82 4.80 -12.04
N ASN A 81 8.71 5.12 -11.35
CA ASN A 81 8.75 5.93 -10.14
C ASN A 81 9.37 5.16 -8.97
N THR A 82 9.10 3.85 -8.89
CA THR A 82 9.70 2.96 -7.89
C THR A 82 11.21 2.89 -8.08
N ASP A 83 11.70 2.71 -9.31
CA ASP A 83 13.12 2.74 -9.63
C ASP A 83 13.78 4.06 -9.24
N ARG A 84 13.13 5.17 -9.60
CA ARG A 84 13.72 6.50 -9.48
C ARG A 84 13.78 7.00 -8.03
N TYR A 85 12.76 6.71 -7.23
CA TYR A 85 12.58 7.33 -5.92
C TYR A 85 12.55 6.33 -4.76
N TYR A 86 12.22 5.06 -5.02
CA TYR A 86 11.88 4.08 -4.00
C TYR A 86 12.56 2.72 -4.21
N ALA A 87 13.73 2.67 -4.86
CA ALA A 87 14.41 1.42 -5.22
C ALA A 87 14.63 0.49 -4.00
N TRP A 88 14.86 1.08 -2.82
CA TRP A 88 15.01 0.38 -1.54
C TRP A 88 13.80 -0.51 -1.16
N VAL A 89 12.61 -0.20 -1.66
CA VAL A 89 11.38 -0.93 -1.33
C VAL A 89 11.47 -2.38 -1.77
N ARG A 90 12.09 -2.67 -2.92
CA ARG A 90 12.19 -4.04 -3.44
C ARG A 90 13.09 -4.92 -2.60
N GLU A 91 14.22 -4.38 -2.14
CA GLU A 91 15.15 -5.10 -1.25
C GLU A 91 14.48 -5.44 0.08
N GLU A 92 13.79 -4.47 0.69
CA GLU A 92 13.06 -4.71 1.93
C GLU A 92 11.89 -5.67 1.75
N HIS A 93 11.19 -5.59 0.62
CA HIS A 93 10.13 -6.53 0.31
C HIS A 93 10.67 -7.95 0.14
N ALA A 94 11.78 -8.12 -0.58
CA ALA A 94 12.43 -9.41 -0.72
C ALA A 94 12.88 -9.99 0.64
N ALA A 95 13.45 -9.14 1.52
CA ALA A 95 13.82 -9.55 2.87
C ALA A 95 12.60 -9.94 3.73
N GLU A 96 11.51 -9.18 3.65
CA GLU A 96 10.24 -9.50 4.31
C GLU A 96 9.69 -10.85 3.85
N MET A 97 9.70 -11.11 2.53
CA MET A 97 9.21 -12.37 1.97
C MET A 97 10.13 -13.56 2.30
N ALA A 98 11.43 -13.35 2.42
CA ALA A 98 12.39 -14.38 2.81
C ALA A 98 12.29 -14.76 4.30
N GLY A 99 11.97 -13.79 5.16
CA GLY A 99 11.78 -14.00 6.61
C GLY A 99 10.39 -14.49 7.02
N ALA A 100 9.45 -14.61 6.06
CA ALA A 100 8.08 -15.06 6.30
C ALA A 100 7.89 -16.59 6.20
N THR A 101 8.97 -17.38 6.37
CA THR A 101 8.94 -18.86 6.40
C THR A 101 8.89 -19.42 7.81
#